data_AF-A0A4S9FCU3-F1
#
_entry.id   AF-A0A4S9FCU3-F1
#
_cell.length_a   1.000
_cell.length_b   1.000
_cell.length_c   1.000
_cell.angle_alpha   90.00
_cell.angle_beta   90.00
_cell.angle_gamma   90.00
#
_symmetry.space_group_name_H-M   'P 1'
#
loop_
_entity.id
_entity.type
_entity.pdbx_description
1 polymer ?
#
loop_
_entity_poly.entity_id
_entity_poly.type
_entity_poly.pdbx_seq_one_letter_code
_entity_poly.pdbx_strand_id
1 'polypeptide(L)'
;MTLQGRSANAIIQRAFVEFQDDDNPTKCNKVRCTYCGFVRAKNTTRQVEHLQECQQYLNSPDYVESLNDTDAQQPDEGNTSIMSGISNSPLQPTPNSAQRTNFLMGQRPNPNLLVNRRGPNKRTRDGQVKNGQRSMPPPITPAPPAQTPSLAAYLLTQNAASFTSATQTSFLSHAGCGTLSAGAMSQWLAQDSHVSRGYIAFVGQLIGKIRLPIVANSQSHPLYRAMDLLISALNNVRREMSFFEITATKYNLNIVKEEPNPITRSFLDLFVSASSPAASLLEGAVVLWAVEHCYRASWAYAASFSSSLNQPILPYSSNGDSHNAALHQSLIPNWTSPAFAKFVEACKAVVDELANAETSPNGREQMSRCLSAFNQVLWLWERTWPSVDGMGEENESASAERFNSNGMRPHSSTGGGQPSGVPNRDNAADDDDDVVEIRRESAIGGGSPYVSPYGTDGLRAVEAANNA
;
A
#
# COMPACT_ATOMS: atom_id res chain seq x y z
N MET A 1 21.21 9.76 -8.30
CA MET A 1 22.45 9.75 -9.11
C MET A 1 22.86 8.29 -9.25
N THR A 2 22.84 7.75 -10.46
CA THR A 2 23.02 6.31 -10.72
C THR A 2 24.49 6.02 -10.98
N LEU A 3 25.16 5.30 -10.08
CA LEU A 3 26.54 4.84 -10.29
C LEU A 3 26.57 3.86 -11.48
N GLN A 4 27.19 4.25 -12.59
CA GLN A 4 27.33 3.39 -13.78
C GLN A 4 28.35 2.26 -13.52
N GLY A 5 28.01 1.05 -13.99
CA GLY A 5 28.49 -0.24 -13.46
C GLY A 5 29.97 -0.62 -13.57
N ARG A 6 30.88 0.25 -14.03
CA ARG A 6 32.34 -0.01 -14.01
C ARG A 6 33.04 0.62 -12.81
N SER A 7 32.71 1.86 -12.42
CA SER A 7 33.29 2.47 -11.20
C SER A 7 32.74 1.82 -9.93
N ALA A 8 31.47 1.42 -9.95
CA ALA A 8 30.81 0.75 -8.83
C ALA A 8 31.54 -0.54 -8.40
N ASN A 9 32.07 -1.33 -9.33
CA ASN A 9 32.77 -2.57 -8.99
C ASN A 9 34.12 -2.31 -8.30
N ALA A 10 34.87 -1.30 -8.75
CA ALA A 10 36.14 -0.92 -8.11
C ALA A 10 35.92 -0.38 -6.68
N ILE A 11 34.87 0.43 -6.50
CA ILE A 11 34.47 0.96 -5.19
C ILE A 11 34.07 -0.18 -4.24
N ILE A 12 33.24 -1.12 -4.71
CA ILE A 12 32.80 -2.27 -3.90
C ILE A 12 33.99 -3.14 -3.46
N GLN A 13 34.98 -3.35 -4.33
CA GLN A 13 36.17 -4.14 -3.99
C GLN A 13 37.07 -3.46 -2.94
N ARG A 14 37.10 -2.13 -2.86
CA ARG A 14 37.83 -1.41 -1.80
C ARG A 14 37.04 -1.35 -0.49
N ALA A 15 35.72 -1.20 -0.58
CA ALA A 15 34.85 -0.97 0.56
C ALA A 15 34.45 -2.24 1.33
N PHE A 16 34.71 -3.43 0.77
CA PHE A 16 34.33 -4.70 1.38
C PHE A 16 35.46 -5.72 1.39
N VAL A 17 35.63 -6.39 2.53
CA VAL A 17 36.55 -7.53 2.70
C VAL A 17 35.76 -8.83 2.71
N GLU A 18 36.16 -9.78 1.88
CA GLU A 18 35.57 -11.12 1.84
C GLU A 18 36.15 -12.02 2.94
N PHE A 19 35.27 -12.82 3.55
CA PHE A 19 35.67 -13.86 4.49
C PHE A 19 34.69 -15.04 4.43
N GLN A 20 35.17 -16.23 4.84
CA GLN A 20 34.38 -17.44 4.99
C GLN A 20 34.36 -17.82 6.48
N ASP A 21 33.19 -18.20 7.00
CA ASP A 21 33.07 -18.78 8.34
C ASP A 21 33.21 -20.30 8.22
N ASP A 22 34.17 -20.88 8.93
CA ASP A 22 34.40 -22.34 8.93
C ASP A 22 33.28 -23.12 9.66
N ASP A 23 32.46 -22.44 10.49
CA ASP A 23 31.46 -23.06 11.37
C ASP A 23 30.01 -23.09 10.81
N ASN A 24 29.79 -22.79 9.52
CA ASN A 24 28.43 -22.78 8.94
C ASN A 24 28.36 -23.57 7.61
N PRO A 25 27.44 -24.55 7.45
CA PRO A 25 27.34 -25.40 6.25
C PRO A 25 26.87 -24.67 4.97
N THR A 26 26.56 -23.38 5.04
CA THR A 26 26.19 -22.58 3.86
C THR A 26 27.45 -22.03 3.18
N LYS A 27 27.85 -22.64 2.05
CA LYS A 27 29.01 -22.29 1.20
C LYS A 27 28.89 -20.91 0.51
N CYS A 28 28.30 -19.90 1.14
CA CYS A 28 28.13 -18.57 0.56
C CYS A 28 29.19 -17.61 1.11
N ASN A 29 30.01 -17.04 0.22
CA ASN A 29 31.01 -16.04 0.59
C ASN A 29 30.35 -14.86 1.30
N LYS A 30 30.89 -14.45 2.46
CA LYS A 30 30.44 -13.27 3.20
C LYS A 30 31.39 -12.11 2.93
N VAL A 31 30.86 -10.89 3.06
CA VAL A 31 31.57 -9.63 2.91
C VAL A 31 31.32 -8.77 4.14
N ARG A 32 32.37 -8.09 4.60
CA ARG A 32 32.34 -7.10 5.68
C ARG A 32 32.65 -5.72 5.12
N CYS A 33 31.81 -4.73 5.41
CA CYS A 33 32.10 -3.33 5.10
C CYS A 33 33.28 -2.84 5.94
N THR A 34 34.29 -2.25 5.32
CA THR A 34 35.52 -1.77 6.00
C THR A 34 35.29 -0.52 6.85
N TYR A 35 34.23 0.25 6.54
CA TYR A 35 33.89 1.47 7.28
C TYR A 35 33.08 1.13 8.54
N CYS A 36 31.89 0.52 8.38
CA CYS A 36 30.97 0.28 9.50
C CYS A 36 31.00 -1.12 10.10
N GLY A 37 31.80 -2.03 9.52
CA GLY A 37 31.94 -3.40 10.01
C GLY A 37 30.73 -4.31 9.74
N PHE A 38 29.69 -3.82 9.04
CA PHE A 38 28.49 -4.59 8.72
C PHE A 38 28.81 -5.82 7.85
N VAL A 39 28.30 -6.99 8.26
CA VAL A 39 28.55 -8.28 7.60
C VAL A 39 27.31 -8.74 6.85
N ARG A 40 27.48 -9.22 5.62
CA ARG A 40 26.41 -9.78 4.81
C ARG A 40 26.92 -10.81 3.80
N ALA A 41 26.03 -11.58 3.17
CA ALA A 41 26.39 -12.42 2.03
C ALA A 41 26.83 -11.57 0.82
N LYS A 42 27.82 -12.05 0.05
CA LYS A 42 28.35 -11.38 -1.14
C LYS A 42 27.28 -11.27 -2.21
N ASN A 43 26.78 -10.04 -2.42
CA ASN A 43 25.83 -9.70 -3.47
C ASN A 43 26.05 -8.22 -3.83
N THR A 44 26.51 -7.98 -5.06
CA THR A 44 26.97 -6.68 -5.54
C THR A 44 25.89 -5.60 -5.44
N THR A 45 24.65 -5.89 -5.86
CA THR A 45 23.54 -4.92 -5.81
C THR A 45 23.29 -4.42 -4.40
N ARG A 46 23.21 -5.33 -3.43
CA ARG A 46 23.00 -4.98 -2.03
C ARG A 46 24.24 -4.38 -1.36
N GLN A 47 25.46 -4.58 -1.92
CA GLN A 47 26.67 -3.89 -1.45
C GLN A 47 26.63 -2.41 -1.87
N VAL A 48 26.11 -2.11 -3.06
CA VAL A 48 25.88 -0.73 -3.51
C VAL A 48 24.82 -0.04 -2.66
N GLU A 49 23.68 -0.69 -2.42
CA GLU A 49 22.62 -0.18 -1.55
C GLU A 49 23.17 0.16 -0.16
N HIS A 50 23.97 -0.74 0.42
CA HIS A 50 24.61 -0.50 1.72
C HIS A 50 25.52 0.74 1.70
N LEU A 51 26.34 0.94 0.66
CA LEU A 51 27.21 2.12 0.58
C LEU A 51 26.43 3.43 0.42
N GLN A 52 25.25 3.40 -0.21
CA GLN A 52 24.39 4.58 -0.32
C GLN A 52 23.78 5.00 1.03
N GLU A 53 23.71 4.08 1.99
CA GLU A 53 23.13 4.32 3.32
C GLU A 53 24.19 4.40 4.44
N CYS A 54 25.40 3.89 4.18
CA CYS A 54 26.48 3.84 5.16
C CYS A 54 27.06 5.23 5.43
N GLN A 55 26.59 5.87 6.49
CA GLN A 55 27.03 7.21 6.91
C GLN A 55 28.55 7.31 7.09
N GLN A 56 29.21 6.25 7.57
CA GLN A 56 30.67 6.25 7.75
C GLN A 56 31.42 6.23 6.42
N TYR A 57 30.88 5.57 5.39
CA TYR A 57 31.41 5.64 4.04
C TYR A 57 31.12 6.99 3.40
N LEU A 58 29.89 7.51 3.51
CA LEU A 58 29.51 8.82 2.96
C LEU A 58 30.33 9.98 3.54
N ASN A 59 30.84 9.84 4.76
CA ASN A 59 31.71 10.81 5.42
C ASN A 59 33.21 10.54 5.21
N SER A 60 33.57 9.49 4.48
CA SER A 60 34.96 9.13 4.20
C SER A 60 35.51 9.90 3.00
N PRO A 61 36.83 10.14 2.94
CA PRO A 61 37.47 10.73 1.76
C PRO A 61 37.28 9.89 0.49
N ASP A 62 37.11 8.56 0.64
CA ASP A 62 36.89 7.63 -0.47
C ASP A 62 35.54 7.88 -1.18
N TYR A 63 34.53 8.36 -0.45
CA TYR A 63 33.26 8.78 -1.06
C TYR A 63 33.42 10.05 -1.89
N VAL A 64 34.20 11.02 -1.41
CA VAL A 64 34.49 12.26 -2.14
C VAL A 64 35.27 11.97 -3.42
N GLU A 65 36.23 11.05 -3.37
CA GLU A 65 36.95 10.58 -4.56
C GLU A 65 36.00 9.89 -5.55
N SER A 66 35.06 9.07 -5.06
CA SER A 66 34.05 8.40 -5.90
C SER A 66 33.10 9.36 -6.64
N LEU A 67 32.92 10.58 -6.13
CA LEU A 67 32.16 11.64 -6.78
C LEU A 67 32.97 12.39 -7.84
N ASN A 68 34.30 12.49 -7.65
CA ASN A 68 35.20 13.14 -8.61
C ASN A 68 35.53 12.25 -9.81
N ASP A 69 35.51 10.93 -9.63
CA ASP A 69 35.67 9.94 -10.72
C ASP A 69 34.51 9.96 -11.73
N THR A 70 33.38 10.62 -11.43
CA THR A 70 32.28 10.82 -12.38
C THR A 70 32.53 11.93 -13.41
N ASP A 71 33.56 12.77 -13.24
CA ASP A 71 33.83 13.94 -14.09
C ASP A 71 35.17 13.90 -14.86
N ALA A 72 35.89 12.77 -14.79
CA ALA A 72 37.11 12.55 -15.57
C ALA A 72 36.82 11.76 -16.86
N GLN A 73 36.43 12.45 -17.93
CA GLN A 73 36.67 11.96 -19.29
C GLN A 73 38.16 12.15 -19.59
N GLN A 74 38.97 11.10 -19.53
CA GLN A 74 40.26 11.08 -20.23
C GLN A 74 40.66 9.70 -20.76
N PRO A 75 41.50 9.68 -21.82
CA PRO A 75 41.45 8.70 -22.90
C PRO A 75 42.35 7.48 -22.68
N ASP A 76 42.27 6.61 -23.67
CA ASP A 76 42.82 5.27 -23.85
C ASP A 76 44.28 5.00 -23.44
N GLU A 77 44.48 3.73 -23.03
CA GLU A 77 45.67 2.87 -23.02
C GLU A 77 46.88 3.10 -22.07
N GLY A 78 47.25 2.00 -21.37
CA GLY A 78 48.66 1.54 -21.34
C GLY A 78 49.49 1.66 -20.04
N ASN A 79 49.51 0.57 -19.25
CA ASN A 79 50.66 -0.01 -18.53
C ASN A 79 51.47 0.75 -17.43
N THR A 80 51.58 0.07 -16.26
CA THR A 80 52.69 -0.02 -15.28
C THR A 80 53.15 1.17 -14.38
N SER A 81 52.95 0.94 -13.06
CA SER A 81 53.96 0.95 -11.97
C SER A 81 54.41 2.27 -11.25
N ILE A 82 54.11 2.30 -9.93
CA ILE A 82 54.95 2.67 -8.75
C ILE A 82 55.27 4.16 -8.40
N MET A 83 54.95 4.48 -7.12
CA MET A 83 55.54 5.41 -6.12
C MET A 83 55.01 6.85 -5.85
N SER A 84 54.44 7.00 -4.65
CA SER A 84 54.66 7.98 -3.55
C SER A 84 54.91 9.49 -3.80
N GLY A 85 54.19 10.35 -3.03
CA GLY A 85 54.79 11.58 -2.45
C GLY A 85 53.92 12.85 -2.30
N ILE A 86 53.33 13.06 -1.11
CA ILE A 86 53.27 14.27 -0.24
C ILE A 86 53.33 15.69 -0.88
N SER A 87 52.37 16.60 -0.55
CA SER A 87 52.57 17.95 0.06
C SER A 87 51.34 18.90 0.06
N ASN A 88 50.78 19.14 1.26
CA ASN A 88 50.37 20.40 1.94
C ASN A 88 49.77 21.66 1.22
N SER A 89 48.51 21.99 1.59
CA SER A 89 47.96 23.22 2.26
C SER A 89 48.15 24.65 1.69
N PRO A 90 47.48 25.73 2.21
CA PRO A 90 46.25 25.87 3.04
C PRO A 90 45.30 27.05 2.64
N LEU A 91 44.11 27.17 3.25
CA LEU A 91 43.62 28.36 4.03
C LEU A 91 42.08 28.39 4.28
N GLN A 92 41.73 28.60 5.56
CA GLN A 92 40.44 28.91 6.23
C GLN A 92 39.98 30.38 6.00
N PRO A 93 38.78 30.90 6.43
CA PRO A 93 37.98 30.58 7.64
C PRO A 93 36.41 30.64 7.55
N THR A 94 35.75 30.25 8.66
CA THR A 94 34.31 30.24 9.05
C THR A 94 33.79 31.65 9.49
N PRO A 95 32.52 31.95 9.94
CA PRO A 95 31.42 31.10 10.49
C PRO A 95 29.93 31.48 10.21
N ASN A 96 29.02 30.71 10.83
CA ASN A 96 27.60 30.94 11.20
C ASN A 96 26.42 30.68 10.23
N SER A 97 25.84 29.49 10.43
CA SER A 97 24.41 29.19 10.67
C SER A 97 23.34 30.25 10.37
N ALA A 98 22.50 29.97 9.37
CA ALA A 98 21.05 29.80 9.50
C ALA A 98 20.45 29.45 8.12
N GLN A 99 19.42 28.60 8.12
CA GLN A 99 18.48 28.36 7.00
C GLN A 99 18.97 27.52 5.80
N ARG A 100 18.81 26.20 5.88
CA ARG A 100 18.56 25.36 4.69
C ARG A 100 17.53 24.26 4.96
N THR A 101 16.28 24.60 4.69
CA THR A 101 15.26 23.62 4.26
C THR A 101 14.45 24.26 3.13
N ASN A 102 14.22 23.47 2.07
CA ASN A 102 13.35 23.72 0.90
C ASN A 102 14.00 24.14 -0.43
N PHE A 103 14.91 23.32 -0.97
CA PHE A 103 15.36 23.44 -2.38
C PHE A 103 15.15 22.18 -3.24
N LEU A 104 14.16 21.34 -2.91
CA LEU A 104 13.83 20.16 -3.73
C LEU A 104 12.38 20.20 -4.22
N MET A 105 12.07 21.14 -5.10
CA MET A 105 10.93 21.08 -6.01
C MET A 105 11.44 21.42 -7.42
N GLY A 106 11.53 20.38 -8.24
CA GLY A 106 12.04 20.47 -9.61
C GLY A 106 11.05 21.14 -10.55
N GLN A 107 11.25 22.43 -10.80
CA GLN A 107 10.82 23.06 -12.04
C GLN A 107 11.78 24.20 -12.37
N ARG A 108 12.77 23.95 -13.26
CA ARG A 108 13.18 24.80 -14.41
C ARG A 108 14.11 24.00 -15.35
N PRO A 109 13.96 24.11 -16.68
CA PRO A 109 14.92 23.56 -17.63
C PRO A 109 16.24 24.38 -17.64
N ASN A 110 17.35 23.68 -17.80
CA ASN A 110 18.73 24.18 -17.80
C ASN A 110 18.99 25.13 -19.01
N PRO A 111 19.49 26.36 -18.84
CA PRO A 111 19.44 27.39 -19.89
C PRO A 111 20.56 27.36 -20.95
N ASN A 112 21.26 26.23 -21.18
CA ASN A 112 22.47 26.22 -22.02
C ASN A 112 22.57 25.11 -23.10
N LEU A 113 21.46 24.59 -23.62
CA LEU A 113 21.51 23.62 -24.73
C LEU A 113 21.02 24.24 -26.05
N LEU A 114 21.93 24.96 -26.73
CA LEU A 114 21.82 25.25 -28.16
C LEU A 114 22.22 24.00 -28.96
N VAL A 115 21.25 23.16 -29.31
CA VAL A 115 21.46 22.05 -30.27
C VAL A 115 20.94 22.46 -31.64
N ASN A 116 21.86 22.91 -32.50
CA ASN A 116 21.64 23.05 -33.94
C ASN A 116 21.44 21.65 -34.56
N ARG A 117 20.24 21.35 -35.05
CA ARG A 117 20.03 20.30 -36.06
C ARG A 117 19.49 20.93 -37.34
N ARG A 118 20.37 21.10 -38.32
CA ARG A 118 20.03 21.45 -39.70
C ARG A 118 19.49 20.22 -40.43
N GLY A 119 18.25 20.30 -40.90
CA GLY A 119 17.75 19.50 -42.03
C GLY A 119 17.88 20.29 -43.34
N PRO A 120 17.86 19.63 -44.51
CA PRO A 120 18.23 20.24 -45.78
C PRO A 120 17.01 20.86 -46.46
N ASN A 121 17.08 22.14 -46.86
CA ASN A 121 16.48 22.56 -48.12
C ASN A 121 16.87 23.96 -48.60
N LYS A 122 17.18 23.99 -49.91
CA LYS A 122 17.09 25.05 -50.92
C LYS A 122 17.82 26.38 -50.71
N ARG A 123 18.88 26.55 -51.52
CA ARG A 123 19.34 27.84 -52.05
C ARG A 123 18.58 28.18 -53.34
N THR A 124 17.97 29.36 -53.36
CA THR A 124 17.78 30.26 -54.52
C THR A 124 17.60 31.64 -53.90
N ARG A 125 18.62 32.51 -53.96
CA ARG A 125 18.92 33.47 -55.03
C ARG A 125 18.04 34.74 -54.91
N ASP A 126 18.75 35.85 -54.95
CA ASP A 126 18.32 37.25 -54.98
C ASP A 126 18.07 37.91 -53.62
N GLY A 127 19.11 38.63 -53.19
CA GLY A 127 19.07 39.53 -52.06
C GLY A 127 18.29 40.79 -52.41
N GLN A 128 17.37 41.16 -51.53
CA GLN A 128 17.00 42.54 -51.31
C GLN A 128 16.51 42.69 -49.86
N VAL A 129 17.21 43.54 -49.13
CA VAL A 129 16.88 43.95 -47.77
C VAL A 129 15.68 44.89 -47.84
N LYS A 130 14.60 44.57 -47.12
CA LYS A 130 13.55 45.54 -46.76
C LYS A 130 13.45 45.64 -45.24
N ASN A 131 13.70 46.85 -44.74
CA ASN A 131 13.43 47.28 -43.38
C ASN A 131 11.92 47.24 -43.12
N GLY A 132 11.53 46.52 -42.08
CA GLY A 132 10.15 46.45 -41.60
C GLY A 132 10.09 45.55 -40.37
N GLN A 133 10.53 46.05 -39.22
CA GLN A 133 10.36 45.38 -37.94
C GLN A 133 8.87 45.17 -37.67
N ARG A 134 8.41 43.91 -37.72
CA ARG A 134 7.25 43.45 -36.96
C ARG A 134 7.77 42.56 -35.84
N SER A 135 7.46 42.95 -34.61
CA SER A 135 7.68 42.16 -33.40
C SER A 135 6.99 40.80 -33.56
N MET A 136 7.79 39.74 -33.51
CA MET A 136 7.31 38.36 -33.48
C MET A 136 6.47 38.12 -32.21
N PRO A 137 5.34 37.39 -32.28
CA PRO A 137 4.65 36.92 -31.08
C PRO A 137 5.57 35.98 -30.29
N PRO A 138 5.47 35.98 -28.95
CA PRO A 138 6.27 35.07 -28.13
C PRO A 138 5.96 33.61 -28.49
N PRO A 139 6.95 32.69 -28.38
CA PRO A 139 6.74 31.28 -28.63
C PRO A 139 5.70 30.73 -27.67
N ILE A 140 4.60 30.19 -28.22
CA ILE A 140 3.57 29.47 -27.47
C ILE A 140 4.26 28.25 -26.84
N THR A 141 4.47 28.29 -25.53
CA THR A 141 4.88 27.12 -24.75
C THR A 141 3.84 26.01 -24.96
N PRO A 142 4.24 24.75 -25.19
CA PRO A 142 3.29 23.64 -25.23
C PRO A 142 2.50 23.66 -23.92
N ALA A 143 1.17 23.75 -24.02
CA ALA A 143 0.32 23.59 -22.85
C ALA A 143 0.66 22.24 -22.19
N PRO A 144 0.77 22.16 -20.85
CA PRO A 144 0.88 20.87 -20.19
C PRO A 144 -0.27 19.97 -20.66
N PRO A 145 -0.04 18.65 -20.83
CA PRO A 145 -1.10 17.74 -21.25
C PRO A 145 -2.31 17.95 -20.33
N ALA A 146 -3.49 18.15 -20.93
CA ALA A 146 -4.72 18.33 -20.18
C ALA A 146 -4.90 17.10 -19.29
N GLN A 147 -4.79 17.29 -17.97
CA GLN A 147 -5.01 16.22 -17.01
C GLN A 147 -6.48 15.81 -17.12
N THR A 148 -6.73 14.54 -17.39
CA THR A 148 -8.10 14.01 -17.40
C THR A 148 -8.72 14.20 -16.01
N PRO A 149 -10.01 14.58 -15.93
CA PRO A 149 -10.70 14.70 -14.65
C PRO A 149 -10.61 13.38 -13.85
N SER A 150 -10.41 13.49 -12.53
CA SER A 150 -10.37 12.36 -11.61
C SER A 150 -11.53 12.47 -10.61
N LEU A 151 -12.46 11.52 -10.70
CA LEU A 151 -13.55 11.37 -9.75
C LEU A 151 -13.00 11.02 -8.38
N ALA A 152 -12.04 10.10 -8.31
CA ALA A 152 -11.41 9.68 -7.06
C ALA A 152 -10.76 10.86 -6.33
N ALA A 153 -10.02 11.72 -7.05
CA ALA A 153 -9.40 12.91 -6.47
C ALA A 153 -10.45 13.92 -5.99
N TYR A 154 -11.55 14.09 -6.72
CA TYR A 154 -12.67 14.93 -6.30
C TYR A 154 -13.28 14.44 -4.98
N LEU A 155 -13.60 13.14 -4.87
CA LEU A 155 -14.18 12.53 -3.66
C LEU A 155 -13.29 12.74 -2.43
N LEU A 156 -11.98 12.49 -2.56
CA LEU A 156 -11.01 12.73 -1.48
C LEU A 156 -10.95 14.21 -1.08
N THR A 157 -10.95 15.12 -2.05
CA THR A 157 -10.90 16.57 -1.78
C THR A 157 -12.13 17.04 -1.02
N GLN A 158 -13.32 16.54 -1.35
CA GLN A 158 -14.56 16.90 -0.65
C GLN A 158 -14.62 16.35 0.78
N ASN A 159 -13.90 15.27 1.07
CA ASN A 159 -14.06 14.52 2.33
C ASN A 159 -12.75 14.33 3.09
N ALA A 160 -11.77 15.22 2.90
CA ALA A 160 -10.44 15.10 3.51
C ALA A 160 -10.48 14.88 5.03
N ALA A 161 -11.30 15.67 5.75
CA ALA A 161 -11.42 15.54 7.21
C ALA A 161 -12.03 14.20 7.64
N SER A 162 -13.13 13.78 7.02
CA SER A 162 -13.78 12.49 7.30
C SER A 162 -12.89 11.31 6.92
N PHE A 163 -12.09 11.44 5.86
CA PHE A 163 -11.12 10.43 5.46
C PHE A 163 -10.02 10.29 6.51
N THR A 164 -9.49 11.41 7.02
CA THR A 164 -8.51 11.40 8.12
C THR A 164 -9.09 10.75 9.37
N SER A 165 -10.30 11.12 9.80
CA SER A 165 -10.89 10.54 11.01
C SER A 165 -11.18 9.05 10.87
N ALA A 166 -11.63 8.61 9.70
CA ALA A 166 -11.89 7.21 9.42
C ALA A 166 -10.61 6.34 9.41
N THR A 167 -9.50 6.89 8.95
CA THR A 167 -8.26 6.12 8.73
C THR A 167 -7.22 6.28 9.83
N GLN A 168 -7.39 7.23 10.76
CA GLN A 168 -6.44 7.51 11.83
C GLN A 168 -7.09 7.35 13.21
N THR A 169 -7.42 6.11 13.56
CA THR A 169 -8.08 5.77 14.83
C THR A 169 -7.07 5.35 15.91
N SER A 170 -7.49 5.42 17.18
CA SER A 170 -6.65 5.00 18.31
C SER A 170 -6.24 3.53 18.21
N PHE A 171 -7.12 2.67 17.71
CA PHE A 171 -6.82 1.26 17.43
C PHE A 171 -5.56 1.12 16.57
N LEU A 172 -5.48 1.89 15.49
CA LEU A 172 -4.38 1.82 14.53
C LEU A 172 -3.07 2.38 15.10
N SER A 173 -3.11 3.43 15.92
CA SER A 173 -1.91 3.91 16.62
C SER A 173 -1.41 2.89 17.65
N HIS A 174 -2.30 2.26 18.41
CA HIS A 174 -1.90 1.21 19.36
C HIS A 174 -1.36 -0.03 18.66
N ALA A 175 -1.95 -0.43 17.52
CA ALA A 175 -1.46 -1.50 16.67
C ALA A 175 -0.05 -1.20 16.14
N GLY A 176 0.20 0.06 15.72
CA GLY A 176 1.50 0.50 15.23
C GLY A 176 2.58 0.68 16.31
N CYS A 177 2.18 0.93 17.55
CA CYS A 177 3.09 1.03 18.70
C CYS A 177 3.38 -0.32 19.39
N GLY A 178 2.71 -1.41 18.97
CA GLY A 178 2.80 -2.70 19.66
C GLY A 178 2.17 -2.69 21.06
N THR A 179 1.16 -1.86 21.29
CA THR A 179 0.48 -1.69 22.59
C THR A 179 -1.00 -2.08 22.54
N LEU A 180 -1.49 -2.57 21.39
CA LEU A 180 -2.86 -3.03 21.27
C LEU A 180 -3.05 -4.29 22.12
N SER A 181 -4.21 -4.44 22.77
CA SER A 181 -4.50 -5.66 23.52
C SER A 181 -4.89 -6.83 22.60
N ALA A 182 -4.71 -8.05 23.12
CA ALA A 182 -5.07 -9.27 22.38
C ALA A 182 -6.58 -9.35 22.13
N GLY A 183 -7.40 -8.87 23.06
CA GLY A 183 -8.86 -8.81 22.91
C GLY A 183 -9.28 -7.91 21.77
N ALA A 184 -8.81 -6.65 21.77
CA ALA A 184 -9.15 -5.68 20.74
C ALA A 184 -8.77 -6.17 19.34
N MET A 185 -7.58 -6.77 19.21
CA MET A 185 -7.16 -7.39 17.94
C MET A 185 -8.06 -8.57 17.54
N SER A 186 -8.45 -9.41 18.50
CA SER A 186 -9.32 -10.56 18.26
C SER A 186 -10.71 -10.17 17.78
N GLN A 187 -11.32 -9.14 18.38
CA GLN A 187 -12.59 -8.57 17.95
C GLN A 187 -12.50 -8.01 16.53
N TRP A 188 -11.45 -7.25 16.23
CA TRP A 188 -11.24 -6.74 14.88
C TRP A 188 -11.14 -7.88 13.86
N LEU A 189 -10.33 -8.92 14.13
CA LEU A 189 -10.21 -10.09 13.25
C LEU A 189 -11.55 -10.80 13.03
N ALA A 190 -12.37 -10.94 14.08
CA ALA A 190 -13.67 -11.58 13.99
C ALA A 190 -14.61 -10.79 13.06
N GLN A 191 -14.72 -9.48 13.27
CA GLN A 191 -15.58 -8.60 12.48
C GLN A 191 -15.10 -8.44 11.03
N ASP A 192 -13.79 -8.28 10.81
CA ASP A 192 -13.19 -8.17 9.48
C ASP A 192 -13.42 -9.44 8.64
N SER A 193 -13.45 -10.61 9.30
CA SER A 193 -13.76 -11.87 8.63
C SER A 193 -15.20 -11.91 8.05
N HIS A 194 -16.16 -11.23 8.68
CA HIS A 194 -17.53 -11.11 8.15
C HIS A 194 -17.57 -10.17 6.95
N VAL A 195 -16.88 -9.03 7.03
CA VAL A 195 -16.75 -8.07 5.92
C VAL A 195 -16.10 -8.75 4.71
N SER A 196 -15.01 -9.48 4.91
CA SER A 196 -14.31 -10.24 3.88
C SER A 196 -15.21 -11.26 3.16
N ARG A 197 -16.13 -11.91 3.88
CA ARG A 197 -17.12 -12.83 3.28
C ARG A 197 -18.18 -12.09 2.48
N GLY A 198 -18.68 -10.96 2.98
CA GLY A 198 -19.63 -10.11 2.27
C GLY A 198 -19.05 -9.51 0.98
N TYR A 199 -17.76 -9.18 1.00
CA TYR A 199 -17.02 -8.65 -0.14
C TYR A 199 -17.07 -9.59 -1.36
N ILE A 200 -17.05 -10.92 -1.15
CA ILE A 200 -17.13 -11.90 -2.24
C ILE A 200 -18.44 -11.75 -3.02
N ALA A 201 -19.57 -11.69 -2.32
CA ALA A 201 -20.88 -11.55 -2.94
C ALA A 201 -21.03 -10.19 -3.63
N PHE A 202 -20.55 -9.12 -2.99
CA PHE A 202 -20.49 -7.77 -3.52
C PHE A 202 -19.78 -7.71 -4.87
N VAL A 203 -18.51 -8.15 -4.92
CA VAL A 203 -17.70 -8.12 -6.14
C VAL A 203 -18.27 -9.04 -7.22
N GLY A 204 -18.78 -10.22 -6.84
CA GLY A 204 -19.46 -11.12 -7.78
C GLY A 204 -20.68 -10.48 -8.45
N GLN A 205 -21.47 -9.72 -7.70
CA GLN A 205 -22.60 -8.96 -8.26
C GLN A 205 -22.14 -7.80 -9.17
N LEU A 206 -21.03 -7.14 -8.86
CA LEU A 206 -20.44 -6.12 -9.76
C LEU A 206 -19.99 -6.73 -11.09
N ILE A 207 -19.36 -7.91 -11.07
CA ILE A 207 -19.01 -8.64 -12.31
C ILE A 207 -20.28 -8.92 -13.13
N GLY A 208 -21.37 -9.32 -12.48
CA GLY A 208 -22.66 -9.58 -13.14
C GLY A 208 -23.26 -8.37 -13.88
N LYS A 209 -22.85 -7.14 -13.54
CA LYS A 209 -23.28 -5.90 -14.21
C LYS A 209 -22.53 -5.62 -15.51
N ILE A 210 -21.38 -6.24 -15.73
CA ILE A 210 -20.51 -5.93 -16.87
C ILE A 210 -21.13 -6.49 -18.16
N ARG A 211 -21.19 -5.64 -19.20
CA ARG A 211 -21.59 -6.00 -20.56
C ARG A 211 -20.45 -5.69 -21.50
N LEU A 212 -19.70 -6.73 -21.89
CA LEU A 212 -18.51 -6.58 -22.71
C LEU A 212 -18.88 -6.27 -24.17
N PRO A 213 -18.43 -5.15 -24.74
CA PRO A 213 -18.64 -4.84 -26.15
C PRO A 213 -17.62 -5.57 -27.03
N ILE A 214 -17.98 -5.81 -28.28
CA ILE A 214 -17.03 -6.30 -29.29
C ILE A 214 -16.17 -5.12 -29.75
N VAL A 215 -14.90 -5.13 -29.38
CA VAL A 215 -13.93 -4.06 -29.68
C VAL A 215 -12.64 -4.65 -30.23
N ALA A 216 -11.93 -3.86 -31.05
CA ALA A 216 -10.66 -4.27 -31.65
C ALA A 216 -9.53 -4.41 -30.61
N ASN A 217 -9.57 -3.60 -29.55
CA ASN A 217 -8.62 -3.66 -28.44
C ASN A 217 -9.39 -3.74 -27.12
N SER A 218 -9.50 -4.94 -26.55
CA SER A 218 -10.16 -5.15 -25.26
C SER A 218 -9.30 -4.70 -24.07
N GLN A 219 -7.97 -4.67 -24.21
CA GLN A 219 -7.06 -4.42 -23.08
C GLN A 219 -7.15 -3.00 -22.53
N SER A 220 -7.48 -2.03 -23.37
CA SER A 220 -7.66 -0.62 -22.97
C SER A 220 -9.12 -0.24 -22.74
N HIS A 221 -10.07 -1.17 -22.88
CA HIS A 221 -11.48 -0.85 -22.75
C HIS A 221 -11.89 -0.87 -21.26
N PRO A 222 -12.49 0.21 -20.72
CA PRO A 222 -12.78 0.33 -19.29
C PRO A 222 -13.58 -0.83 -18.68
N LEU A 223 -14.54 -1.38 -19.43
CA LEU A 223 -15.33 -2.53 -18.96
C LEU A 223 -14.54 -3.85 -18.87
N TYR A 224 -13.57 -4.08 -19.76
CA TYR A 224 -12.67 -5.22 -19.66
C TYR A 224 -11.68 -5.02 -18.50
N ARG A 225 -11.18 -3.79 -18.33
CA ARG A 225 -10.33 -3.41 -17.21
C ARG A 225 -11.02 -3.58 -15.86
N ALA A 226 -12.26 -3.15 -15.75
CA ALA A 226 -13.09 -3.35 -14.56
C ALA A 226 -13.30 -4.85 -14.29
N MET A 227 -13.60 -5.65 -15.31
CA MET A 227 -13.76 -7.11 -15.14
C MET A 227 -12.49 -7.76 -14.58
N ASP A 228 -11.33 -7.48 -15.19
CA ASP A 228 -10.05 -8.05 -14.74
C ASP A 228 -9.72 -7.63 -13.31
N LEU A 229 -9.96 -6.36 -12.96
CA LEU A 229 -9.76 -5.85 -11.61
C LEU A 229 -10.64 -6.59 -10.59
N LEU A 230 -11.94 -6.76 -10.88
CA LEU A 230 -12.88 -7.44 -10.00
C LEU A 230 -12.53 -8.94 -9.83
N ILE A 231 -12.05 -9.60 -10.88
CA ILE A 231 -11.53 -10.97 -10.79
C ILE A 231 -10.30 -11.02 -9.87
N SER A 232 -9.37 -10.08 -10.03
CA SER A 232 -8.21 -9.97 -9.15
C SER A 232 -8.60 -9.69 -7.70
N ALA A 233 -9.61 -8.86 -7.46
CA ALA A 233 -10.15 -8.59 -6.14
C ALA A 233 -10.68 -9.87 -5.46
N LEU A 234 -11.44 -10.71 -6.18
CA LEU A 234 -11.90 -12.00 -5.67
C LEU A 234 -10.75 -12.97 -5.36
N ASN A 235 -9.73 -13.00 -6.21
CA ASN A 235 -8.54 -13.81 -5.97
C ASN A 235 -7.74 -13.31 -4.75
N ASN A 236 -7.69 -12.00 -4.53
CA ASN A 236 -7.04 -11.40 -3.38
C ASN A 236 -7.76 -11.76 -2.08
N VAL A 237 -9.07 -11.49 -1.99
CA VAL A 237 -9.83 -11.79 -0.75
C VAL A 237 -9.80 -13.29 -0.44
N ARG A 238 -9.83 -14.18 -1.44
CA ARG A 238 -9.70 -15.62 -1.21
C ARG A 238 -8.35 -15.99 -0.59
N ARG A 239 -7.27 -15.38 -1.07
CA ARG A 239 -5.92 -15.59 -0.49
C ARG A 239 -5.80 -14.95 0.90
N GLU A 240 -6.46 -13.82 1.13
CA GLU A 240 -6.50 -13.17 2.44
C GLU A 240 -7.19 -14.03 3.50
N MET A 241 -8.28 -14.72 3.16
CA MET A 241 -8.92 -15.65 4.10
C MET A 241 -7.95 -16.73 4.57
N SER A 242 -7.19 -17.35 3.65
CA SER A 242 -6.15 -18.32 4.01
C SER A 242 -4.99 -17.66 4.78
N PHE A 243 -4.62 -16.43 4.44
CA PHE A 243 -3.61 -15.67 5.16
C PHE A 243 -4.00 -15.43 6.62
N PHE A 244 -5.27 -15.13 6.92
CA PHE A 244 -5.77 -15.02 8.29
C PHE A 244 -5.66 -16.35 9.04
N GLU A 245 -6.09 -17.46 8.44
CA GLU A 245 -6.00 -18.80 9.05
C GLU A 245 -4.54 -19.20 9.38
N ILE A 246 -3.62 -18.96 8.43
CA ILE A 246 -2.20 -19.23 8.59
C ILE A 246 -1.60 -18.33 9.69
N THR A 247 -1.94 -17.04 9.69
CA THR A 247 -1.45 -16.08 10.68
C THR A 247 -1.95 -16.43 12.08
N ALA A 248 -3.23 -16.76 12.22
CA ALA A 248 -3.82 -17.20 13.48
C ALA A 248 -3.10 -18.43 14.04
N THR A 249 -2.86 -19.43 13.18
CA THR A 249 -2.13 -20.66 13.56
C THR A 249 -0.68 -20.35 13.95
N LYS A 250 0.04 -19.57 13.14
CA LYS A 250 1.45 -19.26 13.35
C LYS A 250 1.70 -18.54 14.68
N TYR A 251 0.86 -17.56 15.01
CA TYR A 251 1.03 -16.73 16.21
C TYR A 251 0.16 -17.18 17.39
N ASN A 252 -0.51 -18.33 17.28
CA ASN A 252 -1.42 -18.87 18.29
C ASN A 252 -2.47 -17.83 18.73
N LEU A 253 -3.10 -17.17 17.75
CA LEU A 253 -4.10 -16.13 17.99
C LEU A 253 -5.44 -16.79 18.36
N ASN A 254 -6.01 -16.39 19.49
CA ASN A 254 -7.35 -16.81 19.88
C ASN A 254 -8.37 -15.84 19.28
N ILE A 255 -8.93 -16.18 18.11
CA ILE A 255 -9.95 -15.37 17.44
C ILE A 255 -11.32 -15.69 18.05
N VAL A 256 -11.96 -14.69 18.64
CA VAL A 256 -13.30 -14.82 19.21
C VAL A 256 -14.30 -15.11 18.09
N LYS A 257 -15.17 -16.10 18.31
CA LYS A 257 -16.29 -16.36 17.42
C LYS A 257 -17.47 -15.51 17.88
N GLU A 258 -17.76 -14.45 17.14
CA GLU A 258 -18.88 -13.55 17.40
C GLU A 258 -19.68 -13.27 16.13
N GLU A 259 -20.96 -12.99 16.31
CA GLU A 259 -21.85 -12.54 15.25
C GLU A 259 -21.45 -11.13 14.75
N PRO A 260 -21.78 -10.76 13.50
CA PRO A 260 -21.47 -9.44 13.00
C PRO A 260 -22.18 -8.39 13.86
N ASN A 261 -21.43 -7.40 14.37
CA ASN A 261 -22.01 -6.32 15.14
C ASN A 261 -22.85 -5.38 14.23
N PRO A 262 -23.63 -4.43 14.79
CA PRO A 262 -24.49 -3.57 13.96
C PRO A 262 -23.75 -2.73 12.92
N ILE A 263 -22.50 -2.31 13.18
CA ILE A 263 -21.69 -1.58 12.19
C ILE A 263 -21.25 -2.52 11.07
N THR A 264 -20.77 -3.72 11.39
CA THR A 264 -20.42 -4.75 10.42
C THR A 264 -21.61 -5.12 9.55
N ARG A 265 -22.80 -5.32 10.14
CA ARG A 265 -24.05 -5.54 9.39
C ARG A 265 -24.37 -4.37 8.46
N SER A 266 -24.24 -3.13 8.94
CA SER A 266 -24.46 -1.94 8.11
C SER A 266 -23.45 -1.83 6.95
N PHE A 267 -22.23 -2.32 7.15
CA PHE A 267 -21.21 -2.42 6.10
C PHE A 267 -21.59 -3.46 5.03
N LEU A 268 -22.12 -4.61 5.46
CA LEU A 268 -22.65 -5.64 4.56
C LEU A 268 -23.88 -5.12 3.79
N ASP A 269 -24.75 -4.34 4.42
CA ASP A 269 -25.90 -3.72 3.77
C ASP A 269 -25.47 -2.67 2.74
N LEU A 270 -24.40 -1.90 3.01
CA LEU A 270 -23.80 -1.01 2.02
C LEU A 270 -23.31 -1.79 0.79
N PHE A 271 -22.64 -2.92 0.99
CA PHE A 271 -22.23 -3.80 -0.11
C PHE A 271 -23.42 -4.26 -0.95
N VAL A 272 -24.49 -4.77 -0.32
CA VAL A 272 -25.71 -5.19 -1.01
C VAL A 272 -26.34 -4.03 -1.78
N SER A 273 -26.42 -2.84 -1.18
CA SER A 273 -26.97 -1.64 -1.82
C SER A 273 -26.15 -1.22 -3.04
N ALA A 274 -24.81 -1.17 -2.91
CA ALA A 274 -23.89 -0.72 -3.94
C ALA A 274 -23.74 -1.71 -5.11
N SER A 275 -24.09 -2.98 -4.91
CA SER A 275 -24.15 -3.98 -5.98
C SER A 275 -25.57 -4.31 -6.46
N SER A 276 -26.61 -3.73 -5.84
CA SER A 276 -28.01 -3.96 -6.20
C SER A 276 -28.30 -3.61 -7.68
N PRO A 277 -29.32 -4.21 -8.33
CA PRO A 277 -29.66 -3.87 -9.72
C PRO A 277 -29.90 -2.37 -9.98
N ALA A 278 -30.29 -1.61 -8.97
CA ALA A 278 -30.52 -0.16 -9.06
C ALA A 278 -29.23 0.68 -8.98
N ALA A 279 -28.12 0.12 -8.47
CA ALA A 279 -26.83 0.78 -8.41
C ALA A 279 -26.08 0.68 -9.74
N SER A 280 -25.38 1.75 -10.12
CA SER A 280 -24.51 1.74 -11.30
C SER A 280 -23.22 0.94 -11.04
N LEU A 281 -22.56 0.44 -12.10
CA LEU A 281 -21.23 -0.17 -11.95
C LEU A 281 -20.22 0.80 -11.34
N LEU A 282 -20.32 2.08 -11.70
CA LEU A 282 -19.45 3.14 -11.18
C LEU A 282 -19.63 3.33 -9.66
N GLU A 283 -20.86 3.35 -9.15
CA GLU A 283 -21.13 3.43 -7.70
C GLU A 283 -20.49 2.26 -6.94
N GLY A 284 -20.65 1.04 -7.44
CA GLY A 284 -20.01 -0.15 -6.89
C GLY A 284 -18.48 -0.07 -6.94
N ALA A 285 -17.92 0.39 -8.06
CA ALA A 285 -16.47 0.58 -8.20
C ALA A 285 -15.93 1.64 -7.22
N VAL A 286 -16.69 2.70 -6.94
CA VAL A 286 -16.33 3.71 -5.93
C VAL A 286 -16.33 3.09 -4.53
N VAL A 287 -17.33 2.28 -4.17
CA VAL A 287 -17.34 1.59 -2.87
C VAL A 287 -16.16 0.64 -2.74
N LEU A 288 -15.87 -0.17 -3.77
CA LEU A 288 -14.70 -1.03 -3.83
C LEU A 288 -13.41 -0.25 -3.59
N TRP A 289 -13.13 0.75 -4.43
CA TRP A 289 -11.94 1.58 -4.32
C TRP A 289 -11.82 2.26 -2.95
N ALA A 290 -12.92 2.80 -2.43
CA ALA A 290 -12.93 3.50 -1.15
C ALA A 290 -12.54 2.57 0.01
N VAL A 291 -13.08 1.34 0.03
CA VAL A 291 -12.72 0.34 1.04
C VAL A 291 -11.24 0.00 0.98
N GLU A 292 -10.72 -0.33 -0.20
CA GLU A 292 -9.31 -0.68 -0.40
C GLU A 292 -8.38 0.49 -0.04
N HIS A 293 -8.77 1.70 -0.42
CA HIS A 293 -8.01 2.92 -0.13
C HIS A 293 -8.00 3.23 1.37
N CYS A 294 -9.13 3.08 2.06
CA CYS A 294 -9.22 3.24 3.50
C CYS A 294 -8.38 2.18 4.23
N TYR A 295 -8.43 0.92 3.81
CA TYR A 295 -7.59 -0.16 4.36
C TYR A 295 -6.10 0.20 4.27
N ARG A 296 -5.65 0.57 3.08
CA ARG A 296 -4.25 0.94 2.81
C ARG A 296 -3.82 2.16 3.62
N ALA A 297 -4.67 3.18 3.72
CA ALA A 297 -4.38 4.39 4.48
C ALA A 297 -4.31 4.10 5.98
N SER A 298 -5.23 3.31 6.51
CA SER A 298 -5.27 2.88 7.90
C SER A 298 -3.99 2.13 8.31
N TRP A 299 -3.58 1.13 7.53
CA TRP A 299 -2.36 0.38 7.85
C TRP A 299 -1.07 1.15 7.57
N ALA A 300 -1.07 2.08 6.60
CA ALA A 300 0.04 3.01 6.42
C ALA A 300 0.18 3.97 7.61
N TYR A 301 -0.93 4.42 8.20
CA TYR A 301 -0.91 5.18 9.45
C TYR A 301 -0.35 4.35 10.60
N ALA A 302 -0.82 3.11 10.80
CA ALA A 302 -0.26 2.21 11.82
C ALA A 302 1.25 1.97 11.62
N ALA A 303 1.70 1.74 10.39
CA ALA A 303 3.12 1.52 10.07
C ALA A 303 4.00 2.73 10.44
N SER A 304 3.46 3.95 10.42
CA SER A 304 4.22 5.16 10.77
C SER A 304 4.71 5.18 12.22
N PHE A 305 4.11 4.37 13.11
CA PHE A 305 4.51 4.24 14.51
C PHE A 305 5.54 3.14 14.77
N SER A 306 5.82 2.26 13.79
CA SER A 306 6.68 1.09 13.98
C SER A 306 8.13 1.45 14.34
N SER A 307 8.60 2.65 14.02
CA SER A 307 9.91 3.17 14.44
C SER A 307 10.02 3.45 15.95
N SER A 308 8.89 3.49 16.67
CA SER A 308 8.83 3.70 18.13
C SER A 308 9.09 2.41 18.92
N LEU A 309 9.18 1.27 18.24
CA LEU A 309 9.50 -0.02 18.86
C LEU A 309 10.99 -0.08 19.20
N ASN A 310 11.31 0.11 20.48
CA ASN A 310 12.69 0.05 20.97
C ASN A 310 13.29 -1.36 20.99
N GLN A 311 12.49 -2.42 20.81
CA GLN A 311 12.92 -3.81 20.78
C GLN A 311 12.14 -4.62 19.74
N PRO A 312 12.78 -5.63 19.10
CA PRO A 312 12.08 -6.51 18.17
C PRO A 312 11.05 -7.37 18.92
N ILE A 313 9.79 -7.32 18.49
CA ILE A 313 8.73 -8.16 19.04
C ILE A 313 8.98 -9.60 18.56
N LEU A 314 9.33 -10.48 19.50
CA LEU A 314 9.62 -11.87 19.18
C LEU A 314 8.32 -12.70 19.11
N PRO A 315 8.18 -13.58 18.09
CA PRO A 315 7.12 -14.58 18.12
C PRO A 315 7.34 -15.49 19.35
N TYR A 316 6.26 -15.77 20.09
CA TYR A 316 6.26 -16.63 21.29
C TYR A 316 6.91 -16.03 22.54
N SER A 317 6.92 -14.70 22.71
CA SER A 317 7.23 -14.14 24.03
C SER A 317 6.21 -14.68 25.05
N SER A 318 6.70 -15.17 26.18
CA SER A 318 5.88 -15.65 27.30
C SER A 318 5.03 -14.54 27.94
N ASN A 319 5.15 -13.31 27.45
CA ASN A 319 4.49 -12.11 27.98
C ASN A 319 3.18 -11.77 27.25
N GLY A 320 2.74 -12.60 26.29
CA GLY A 320 1.46 -12.37 25.61
C GLY A 320 1.54 -11.41 24.43
N ASP A 321 2.72 -11.19 23.83
CA ASP A 321 2.87 -10.28 22.67
C ASP A 321 2.69 -10.98 21.31
N SER A 322 2.15 -12.21 21.26
CA SER A 322 2.08 -12.97 20.01
C SER A 322 1.18 -12.28 18.97
N HIS A 323 0.14 -11.59 19.41
CA HIS A 323 -0.75 -10.78 18.58
C HIS A 323 -0.04 -9.51 18.07
N ASN A 324 0.75 -8.84 18.91
CA ASN A 324 1.61 -7.73 18.49
C ASN A 324 2.68 -8.20 17.49
N ALA A 325 3.25 -9.39 17.67
CA ALA A 325 4.17 -10.00 16.70
C ALA A 325 3.46 -10.25 15.36
N ALA A 326 2.23 -10.76 15.38
CA ALA A 326 1.42 -10.96 14.19
C ALA A 326 1.11 -9.63 13.45
N LEU A 327 0.79 -8.57 14.20
CA LEU A 327 0.57 -7.24 13.64
C LEU A 327 1.79 -6.75 12.87
N HIS A 328 2.96 -6.73 13.52
CA HIS A 328 4.16 -6.14 12.94
C HIS A 328 4.84 -6.99 11.88
N GLN A 329 4.77 -8.32 11.99
CA GLN A 329 5.47 -9.22 11.08
C GLN A 329 4.61 -9.70 9.91
N SER A 330 3.28 -9.67 10.05
CA SER A 330 2.37 -10.21 9.03
C SER A 330 1.31 -9.21 8.55
N LEU A 331 0.54 -8.62 9.46
CA LEU A 331 -0.66 -7.86 9.10
C LEU A 331 -0.32 -6.48 8.54
N ILE A 332 0.42 -5.65 9.28
CA ILE A 332 0.85 -4.32 8.81
C ILE A 332 1.61 -4.45 7.47
N PRO A 333 2.63 -5.31 7.32
CA PRO A 333 3.34 -5.46 6.05
C PRO A 333 2.45 -5.87 4.87
N ASN A 334 1.34 -6.56 5.11
CA ASN A 334 0.45 -7.03 4.04
C ASN A 334 -0.17 -5.86 3.30
N TRP A 335 -0.84 -4.99 4.07
CA TRP A 335 -1.62 -3.87 3.54
C TRP A 335 -0.80 -2.57 3.43
N THR A 336 0.49 -2.60 3.78
CA THR A 336 1.45 -1.56 3.37
C THR A 336 2.38 -2.02 2.25
N SER A 337 2.17 -3.22 1.70
CA SER A 337 3.02 -3.74 0.64
C SER A 337 2.93 -2.90 -0.64
N PRO A 338 4.02 -2.80 -1.44
CA PRO A 338 3.98 -2.16 -2.75
C PRO A 338 2.95 -2.81 -3.68
N ALA A 339 2.72 -4.11 -3.51
CA ALA A 339 1.77 -4.87 -4.30
C ALA A 339 0.32 -4.45 -4.02
N PHE A 340 -0.06 -4.35 -2.74
CA PHE A 340 -1.36 -3.84 -2.36
C PHE A 340 -1.55 -2.37 -2.78
N ALA A 341 -0.51 -1.55 -2.66
CA ALA A 341 -0.55 -0.17 -3.14
C ALA A 341 -0.84 -0.08 -4.65
N LYS A 342 -0.21 -0.93 -5.48
CA LYS A 342 -0.51 -1.01 -6.92
C LYS A 342 -1.95 -1.43 -7.20
N PHE A 343 -2.49 -2.38 -6.43
CA PHE A 343 -3.89 -2.81 -6.56
C PHE A 343 -4.85 -1.66 -6.24
N VAL A 344 -4.62 -0.91 -5.16
CA VAL A 344 -5.42 0.28 -4.79
C VAL A 344 -5.37 1.36 -5.87
N GLU A 345 -4.19 1.62 -6.45
CA GLU A 345 -4.07 2.57 -7.58
C GLU A 345 -4.79 2.07 -8.84
N ALA A 346 -4.82 0.75 -9.09
CA ALA A 346 -5.62 0.18 -10.17
C ALA A 346 -7.13 0.35 -9.92
N CYS A 347 -7.61 0.16 -8.69
CA CYS A 347 -8.98 0.48 -8.31
C CYS A 347 -9.32 1.95 -8.60
N LYS A 348 -8.43 2.87 -8.22
CA LYS A 348 -8.56 4.30 -8.49
C LYS A 348 -8.63 4.59 -9.99
N ALA A 349 -7.72 4.01 -10.78
CA ALA A 349 -7.70 4.18 -12.23
C ALA A 349 -8.99 3.71 -12.89
N VAL A 350 -9.51 2.53 -12.51
CA VAL A 350 -10.78 2.01 -13.04
C VAL A 350 -11.96 2.91 -12.68
N VAL A 351 -12.01 3.47 -11.48
CA VAL A 351 -13.05 4.46 -11.11
C VAL A 351 -12.99 5.68 -12.03
N ASP A 352 -11.80 6.23 -12.26
CA ASP A 352 -11.62 7.39 -13.13
C ASP A 352 -11.94 7.05 -14.60
N GLU A 353 -11.54 5.87 -15.09
CA GLU A 353 -11.85 5.40 -16.44
C GLU A 353 -13.35 5.21 -16.66
N LEU A 354 -14.05 4.56 -15.72
CA LEU A 354 -15.50 4.37 -15.78
C LEU A 354 -16.23 5.71 -15.73
N ALA A 355 -15.80 6.64 -14.88
CA ALA A 355 -16.38 7.97 -14.78
C ALA A 355 -16.19 8.79 -16.07
N ASN A 356 -15.02 8.68 -16.71
CA ASN A 356 -14.71 9.40 -17.95
C ASN A 356 -15.35 8.74 -19.19
N ALA A 357 -15.64 7.44 -19.15
CA ALA A 357 -16.33 6.70 -20.21
C ALA A 357 -17.86 6.87 -20.15
N GLU A 358 -18.38 7.36 -19.04
CA GLU A 358 -19.81 7.58 -18.86
C GLU A 358 -20.31 8.69 -19.80
N THR A 359 -21.35 8.37 -20.58
CA THR A 359 -21.99 9.30 -21.52
C THR A 359 -23.44 9.60 -21.14
N SER A 360 -23.88 9.10 -19.99
CA SER A 360 -25.22 9.31 -19.47
C SER A 360 -25.58 10.80 -19.36
N PRO A 361 -26.76 11.22 -19.83
CA PRO A 361 -27.25 12.58 -19.66
C PRO A 361 -27.45 12.96 -18.18
N ASN A 362 -27.45 11.98 -17.26
CA ASN A 362 -27.62 12.17 -15.82
C ASN A 362 -26.29 12.15 -15.03
N GLY A 363 -25.16 12.47 -15.66
CA GLY A 363 -23.84 12.41 -15.01
C GLY A 363 -23.75 13.16 -13.66
N ARG A 364 -24.52 14.25 -13.46
CA ARG A 364 -24.59 14.96 -12.18
C ARG A 364 -25.24 14.13 -11.07
N GLU A 365 -26.30 13.39 -11.38
CA GLU A 365 -26.98 12.52 -10.42
C GLU A 365 -26.07 11.36 -10.02
N GLN A 366 -25.43 10.71 -11.01
CA GLN A 366 -24.49 9.63 -10.79
C GLN A 366 -23.28 10.06 -9.95
N MET A 367 -22.75 11.25 -10.22
CA MET A 367 -21.71 11.88 -9.40
C MET A 367 -22.17 12.06 -7.95
N SER A 368 -23.40 12.54 -7.73
CA SER A 368 -23.99 12.69 -6.40
C SER A 368 -24.15 11.35 -5.68
N ARG A 369 -24.54 10.29 -6.40
CA ARG A 369 -24.67 8.94 -5.85
C ARG A 369 -23.31 8.36 -5.47
N CYS A 370 -22.28 8.56 -6.30
CA CYS A 370 -20.91 8.17 -6.00
C CYS A 370 -20.38 8.89 -4.75
N LEU A 371 -20.62 10.20 -4.63
CA LEU A 371 -20.24 10.97 -3.44
C LEU A 371 -20.98 10.49 -2.18
N SER A 372 -22.28 10.19 -2.29
CA SER A 372 -23.04 9.63 -1.17
C SER A 372 -22.50 8.27 -0.74
N ALA A 373 -22.19 7.39 -1.69
CA ALA A 373 -21.61 6.07 -1.41
C ALA A 373 -20.23 6.19 -0.74
N PHE A 374 -19.36 7.08 -1.24
CA PHE A 374 -18.05 7.34 -0.65
C PHE A 374 -18.17 7.87 0.78
N ASN A 375 -19.03 8.85 1.03
CA ASN A 375 -19.32 9.36 2.37
C ASN A 375 -19.78 8.24 3.33
N GLN A 376 -20.65 7.35 2.84
CA GLN A 376 -21.16 6.23 3.64
C GLN A 376 -20.04 5.23 3.98
N VAL A 377 -19.12 4.96 3.05
CA VAL A 377 -17.92 4.17 3.33
C VAL A 377 -17.12 4.81 4.46
N LEU A 378 -16.78 6.09 4.39
CA LEU A 378 -15.98 6.75 5.45
C LEU A 378 -16.67 6.72 6.80
N TRP A 379 -17.98 7.01 6.83
CA TRP A 379 -18.75 7.02 8.06
C TRP A 379 -18.78 5.65 8.74
N LEU A 380 -18.95 4.58 7.95
CA LEU A 380 -18.91 3.21 8.46
C LEU A 380 -17.48 2.81 8.84
N TRP A 381 -16.48 3.15 8.03
CA TRP A 381 -15.07 2.78 8.22
C TRP A 381 -14.50 3.30 9.53
N GLU A 382 -14.82 4.54 9.91
CA GLU A 382 -14.44 5.11 11.20
C GLU A 382 -14.94 4.27 12.40
N ARG A 383 -16.03 3.51 12.20
CA ARG A 383 -16.74 2.78 13.24
C ARG A 383 -16.48 1.28 13.21
N THR A 384 -15.78 0.75 12.20
CA THR A 384 -15.42 -0.68 12.14
C THR A 384 -14.30 -1.04 13.11
N TRP A 385 -13.47 -0.08 13.49
CA TRP A 385 -12.39 -0.28 14.44
C TRP A 385 -12.91 -0.42 15.89
N PRO A 386 -12.44 -1.41 16.66
CA PRO A 386 -12.75 -1.53 18.07
C PRO A 386 -12.39 -0.25 18.84
N SER A 387 -13.24 0.13 19.79
CA SER A 387 -12.94 1.26 20.67
C SER A 387 -11.90 0.84 21.69
N VAL A 388 -10.75 1.51 21.68
CA VAL A 388 -9.67 1.26 22.64
C VAL A 388 -9.45 2.46 23.54
N ASP A 389 -9.06 2.22 24.78
CA ASP A 389 -8.67 3.26 25.74
C ASP A 389 -7.22 3.73 25.50
N GLY A 390 -6.71 4.61 26.36
CA GLY A 390 -5.34 5.14 26.24
C GLY A 390 -4.24 4.11 26.48
N MET A 391 -4.58 2.91 26.94
CA MET A 391 -3.67 1.79 27.14
C MET A 391 -3.75 0.74 26.02
N GLY A 392 -4.64 0.94 25.03
CA GLY A 392 -4.86 -0.02 23.95
C GLY A 392 -5.78 -1.18 24.34
N GLU A 393 -6.43 -1.09 25.49
CA GLU A 393 -7.41 -2.07 25.98
C GLU A 393 -8.81 -1.77 25.44
N GLU A 394 -9.67 -2.78 25.41
CA GLU A 394 -11.05 -2.62 24.97
C GLU A 394 -11.81 -1.69 25.90
N ASN A 395 -12.43 -0.65 25.34
CA ASN A 395 -13.26 0.25 26.11
C ASN A 395 -14.72 -0.25 26.13
N GLU A 396 -15.05 -1.11 27.10
CA GLU A 396 -16.40 -1.67 27.28
C GLU A 396 -17.48 -0.57 27.39
N SER A 397 -17.15 0.57 27.99
CA SER A 397 -18.08 1.69 28.19
C SER A 397 -18.37 2.43 26.89
N ALA A 398 -17.35 2.68 26.06
CA ALA A 398 -17.53 3.36 24.78
C ALA A 398 -18.23 2.48 23.73
N SER A 399 -18.02 1.17 23.77
CA SER A 399 -18.73 0.22 22.91
C SER A 399 -20.24 0.23 23.21
N ALA A 400 -20.65 0.34 24.48
CA ALA A 400 -22.06 0.44 24.86
C ALA A 400 -22.69 1.81 24.52
N GLU A 401 -21.94 2.91 24.70
CA GLU A 401 -22.44 4.28 24.43
C GLU A 401 -22.64 4.56 22.93
N ARG A 402 -21.80 4.02 22.06
CA ARG A 402 -21.93 4.18 20.59
C ARG A 402 -23.24 3.61 20.02
N PHE A 403 -23.84 2.63 20.70
CA PHE A 403 -25.12 2.05 20.27
C PHE A 403 -26.34 2.69 20.94
N ASN A 404 -26.16 3.47 22.02
CA ASN A 404 -27.25 4.04 22.80
C ASN A 404 -27.60 5.49 22.44
N SER A 405 -26.83 6.14 21.55
CA SER A 405 -26.98 7.58 21.25
C SER A 405 -27.98 7.93 20.15
N ASN A 406 -28.77 6.99 19.63
CA ASN A 406 -29.96 7.29 18.81
C ASN A 406 -31.22 6.83 19.55
N GLY A 407 -31.92 7.81 20.14
CA GLY A 407 -32.86 7.59 21.24
C GLY A 407 -34.24 7.02 20.89
N MET A 408 -34.90 6.50 21.93
CA MET A 408 -36.18 7.00 22.45
C MET A 408 -36.54 6.15 23.69
N ARG A 409 -36.59 6.77 24.87
CA ARG A 409 -37.33 6.20 26.01
C ARG A 409 -38.83 6.36 25.72
N PRO A 410 -39.65 5.40 26.16
CA PRO A 410 -40.71 5.80 27.06
C PRO A 410 -40.70 5.00 28.36
N HIS A 411 -40.85 5.73 29.45
CA HIS A 411 -41.34 5.22 30.71
C HIS A 411 -42.74 4.61 30.50
N SER A 412 -42.96 3.38 30.98
CA SER A 412 -44.26 3.01 31.53
C SER A 412 -44.11 1.86 32.53
N SER A 413 -44.39 2.19 33.78
CA SER A 413 -44.66 1.32 34.92
C SER A 413 -45.97 0.55 34.73
N THR A 414 -45.95 -0.76 34.96
CA THR A 414 -47.03 -1.67 35.43
C THR A 414 -46.51 -3.09 35.17
N GLY A 415 -46.51 -4.08 36.07
CA GLY A 415 -47.39 -4.43 37.16
C GLY A 415 -47.67 -5.94 37.03
N GLY A 416 -47.20 -6.73 38.01
CA GLY A 416 -47.55 -8.11 38.40
C GLY A 416 -48.10 -9.15 37.40
N GLY A 417 -47.59 -10.38 37.50
CA GLY A 417 -48.36 -11.59 37.17
C GLY A 417 -47.56 -12.80 36.72
N GLN A 418 -47.19 -13.67 37.66
CA GLN A 418 -47.04 -15.12 37.41
C GLN A 418 -48.45 -15.72 37.17
N PRO A 419 -48.59 -16.82 36.41
CA PRO A 419 -48.58 -18.14 37.06
C PRO A 419 -47.95 -19.29 36.26
N SER A 420 -47.66 -20.32 37.05
CA SER A 420 -47.07 -21.64 36.79
C SER A 420 -47.93 -22.60 35.94
N GLY A 421 -47.31 -23.65 35.37
CA GLY A 421 -47.95 -24.98 35.22
C GLY A 421 -47.76 -25.77 33.91
N VAL A 422 -46.71 -26.62 33.90
CA VAL A 422 -46.41 -27.94 33.24
C VAL A 422 -47.56 -28.80 32.64
N PRO A 423 -47.34 -29.97 31.95
CA PRO A 423 -46.14 -30.59 31.31
C PRO A 423 -46.35 -31.34 29.95
N ASN A 424 -45.22 -31.82 29.38
CA ASN A 424 -44.98 -33.05 28.59
C ASN A 424 -45.48 -33.22 27.13
N ARG A 425 -44.53 -33.52 26.23
CA ARG A 425 -44.51 -34.81 25.50
C ARG A 425 -43.18 -35.06 24.76
N ASP A 426 -42.55 -36.17 25.14
CA ASP A 426 -41.48 -36.85 24.44
C ASP A 426 -41.91 -37.32 23.04
N ASN A 427 -40.97 -37.33 22.09
CA ASN A 427 -40.83 -38.41 21.11
C ASN A 427 -39.42 -38.39 20.49
N ALA A 428 -38.82 -39.58 20.49
CA ALA A 428 -37.49 -39.93 20.02
C ALA A 428 -37.46 -40.33 18.52
N ALA A 429 -36.28 -40.22 17.90
CA ALA A 429 -35.67 -41.09 16.86
C ALA A 429 -34.38 -40.38 16.37
N ASP A 430 -33.19 -40.86 16.73
CA ASP A 430 -32.28 -41.76 15.96
C ASP A 430 -31.76 -41.09 14.67
N ASP A 431 -30.53 -40.57 14.67
CA ASP A 431 -29.25 -41.24 14.32
C ASP A 431 -29.13 -41.63 12.84
N ASP A 432 -28.32 -40.87 12.09
CA ASP A 432 -27.44 -41.39 11.04
C ASP A 432 -26.30 -40.38 10.78
N ASP A 433 -25.11 -40.81 11.20
CA ASP A 433 -23.80 -40.19 10.98
C ASP A 433 -23.32 -40.47 9.54
N ASP A 434 -23.03 -39.43 8.76
CA ASP A 434 -22.22 -39.56 7.54
C ASP A 434 -20.92 -38.74 7.70
N VAL A 435 -19.87 -39.48 8.07
CA VAL A 435 -18.48 -39.02 8.20
C VAL A 435 -17.87 -38.88 6.81
N VAL A 436 -17.61 -37.65 6.37
CA VAL A 436 -16.74 -37.40 5.20
C VAL A 436 -15.30 -37.22 5.68
N GLU A 437 -14.50 -38.27 5.57
CA GLU A 437 -13.04 -38.22 5.74
C GLU A 437 -12.41 -37.30 4.68
N ILE A 438 -11.97 -36.10 5.09
CA ILE A 438 -11.03 -35.31 4.30
C ILE A 438 -9.61 -35.75 4.68
N ARG A 439 -9.00 -36.48 3.75
CA ARG A 439 -7.61 -36.95 3.73
C ARG A 439 -6.64 -35.81 4.09
N ARG A 440 -6.04 -35.86 5.28
CA ARG A 440 -4.88 -35.04 5.66
C ARG A 440 -3.66 -35.50 4.88
N GLU A 441 -3.17 -34.66 3.97
CA GLU A 441 -1.80 -34.76 3.49
C GLU A 441 -0.87 -34.09 4.50
N SER A 442 0.11 -34.87 4.97
CA SER A 442 1.12 -34.49 5.96
C SER A 442 2.01 -33.36 5.43
N ALA A 443 1.91 -32.18 6.03
CA ALA A 443 2.89 -31.11 5.85
C ALA A 443 4.14 -31.39 6.71
N ILE A 444 5.22 -31.81 6.05
CA ILE A 444 6.55 -31.87 6.65
C ILE A 444 7.03 -30.44 6.90
N GLY A 445 7.52 -30.20 8.12
CA GLY A 445 7.93 -28.90 8.63
C GLY A 445 9.10 -28.27 7.86
N GLY A 446 8.88 -27.02 7.46
CA GLY A 446 9.90 -26.07 7.01
C GLY A 446 9.26 -24.69 7.04
N GLY A 447 9.78 -23.78 7.87
CA GLY A 447 9.22 -22.45 8.08
C GLY A 447 9.08 -21.69 6.76
N SER A 448 7.85 -21.55 6.28
CA SER A 448 7.55 -20.81 5.06
C SER A 448 7.84 -19.32 5.28
N PRO A 449 8.66 -18.66 4.44
CA PRO A 449 8.78 -17.21 4.48
C PRO A 449 7.41 -16.60 4.19
N TYR A 450 7.09 -15.51 4.89
CA TYR A 450 5.86 -14.75 4.71
C TYR A 450 5.58 -14.48 3.22
N VAL A 451 4.47 -14.99 2.70
CA VAL A 451 3.99 -14.74 1.33
C VAL A 451 2.75 -13.87 1.43
N SER A 452 2.85 -12.60 1.04
CA SER A 452 1.68 -11.72 1.00
C SER A 452 0.68 -12.23 -0.05
N PRO A 453 -0.64 -12.23 0.25
CA PRO A 453 -1.70 -12.48 -0.71
C PRO A 453 -1.68 -11.53 -1.91
N TYR A 454 -0.91 -10.44 -1.89
CA TYR A 454 -0.77 -9.52 -3.02
C TYR A 454 0.45 -9.81 -3.93
N GLY A 455 1.19 -10.91 -3.69
CA GLY A 455 2.38 -11.28 -4.48
C GLY A 455 2.18 -11.38 -6.01
N THR A 456 3.31 -11.51 -6.73
CA THR A 456 3.50 -11.33 -8.18
C THR A 456 2.47 -12.01 -9.10
N ASP A 457 1.81 -13.08 -8.67
CA ASP A 457 0.86 -13.81 -9.51
C ASP A 457 -0.51 -13.13 -9.64
N GLY A 458 -0.94 -12.34 -8.65
CA GLY A 458 -2.20 -11.56 -8.73
C GLY A 458 -2.04 -10.23 -9.49
N LEU A 459 -0.80 -9.75 -9.58
CA LEU A 459 -0.43 -8.51 -10.26
C LEU A 459 -0.19 -8.70 -11.75
N ARG A 460 0.05 -9.92 -12.25
CA ARG A 460 0.32 -10.13 -13.68
C ARG A 460 -0.80 -9.64 -14.60
N ALA A 461 -2.06 -9.71 -14.17
CA ALA A 461 -3.19 -9.18 -14.93
C ALA A 461 -3.24 -7.64 -14.96
N VAL A 462 -2.70 -6.98 -13.93
CA VAL A 462 -2.67 -5.52 -13.76
C VAL A 462 -1.36 -4.89 -14.27
N GLU A 463 -0.23 -5.60 -14.17
CA GLU A 463 1.08 -5.16 -14.68
C GLU A 463 1.20 -5.33 -16.20
N ALA A 464 0.48 -6.28 -16.81
CA ALA A 464 0.32 -6.35 -18.26
C ALA A 464 -0.57 -5.22 -18.81
N ALA A 465 -1.43 -4.63 -17.97
CA ALA A 465 -2.37 -3.57 -18.32
C ALA A 465 -1.74 -2.17 -18.33
N ASN A 466 -0.92 -1.89 -17.31
CA ASN A 466 -0.34 -0.55 -17.10
C ASN A 466 0.92 -0.27 -17.93
N ASN A 467 1.44 -1.27 -18.64
CA ASN A 467 2.69 -1.16 -19.43
C ASN A 467 2.46 -1.27 -20.95
N ALA A 468 1.21 -1.13 -21.44
CA ALA A 468 0.85 -1.25 -22.85
C ALA A 468 0.32 0.07 -23.44
#